data_AF-X5HMT4-F1
#
_entry.id   AF-X5HMT4-F1
#
_cell.length_a   1.000
_cell.length_b   1.000
_cell.length_c   1.000
_cell.angle_alpha   90.00
_cell.angle_beta   90.00
_cell.angle_gamma   90.00
#
_symmetry.space_group_name_H-M   'P 1'
#
loop_
_entity.id
_entity.type
_entity.pdbx_description
1 polymer ?
#
loop_
_entity_poly.entity_id
_entity_poly.type
_entity_poly.pdbx_seq_one_letter_code
_entity_poly.pdbx_strand_id
1 'polypeptide(L)'
;MLLDFFLAPLVYAALAAFVAFFVSPVQYVKVVRQDTARSYSSIFRETWYRDDCLRIFFGGAAPYVVMNFLSNLSFGLSDMVSERVLPLGYGILTGIFFRALLGGAIETLMTVYPEVREIVRNKRELASGDGKVSSVLFPSFLRNSVAWLGSTSAYEISTRFHLESGVSILLSVCMGLIFAIVSIPFDVLVTQSCAAREELTLLNRVLRIMRDSKNKFLLGSVIRVLQIVIFTAVTVSTMFFIRYLGI
;
A
#
# COMPACT_ATOMS: atom_id res chain seq x y z
N MET A 1 3.82 -28.93 -0.23
CA MET A 1 2.52 -28.32 -0.61
C MET A 1 2.01 -27.31 0.41
N LEU A 2 1.49 -27.67 1.59
CA LEU A 2 1.05 -26.66 2.58
C LEU A 2 2.24 -25.84 3.13
N LEU A 3 3.39 -26.48 3.39
CA LEU A 3 4.59 -25.81 3.87
C LEU A 3 5.09 -24.79 2.82
N ASP A 4 5.30 -25.21 1.57
CA ASP A 4 5.77 -24.32 0.48
C ASP A 4 4.77 -23.18 0.19
N PHE A 5 3.46 -23.46 0.31
CA PHE A 5 2.38 -22.49 0.11
C PHE A 5 2.29 -21.42 1.21
N PHE A 6 2.69 -21.73 2.45
CA PHE A 6 2.79 -20.73 3.53
C PHE A 6 4.17 -20.08 3.61
N LEU A 7 5.22 -20.81 3.25
CA LEU A 7 6.60 -20.37 3.37
C LEU A 7 6.91 -19.27 2.35
N ALA A 8 6.44 -19.40 1.10
CA ALA A 8 6.68 -18.37 0.09
C ALA A 8 6.05 -17.01 0.46
N PRO A 9 4.73 -16.90 0.79
CA PRO A 9 4.14 -15.65 1.28
C PRO A 9 4.82 -15.11 2.53
N LEU A 10 5.25 -15.98 3.45
CA LEU A 10 5.97 -15.58 4.66
C LEU A 10 7.34 -14.97 4.36
N VAL A 11 8.10 -15.55 3.41
CA VAL A 11 9.38 -15.01 2.96
C VAL A 11 9.20 -13.66 2.28
N TYR A 12 8.21 -13.52 1.39
CA TYR A 12 7.86 -12.22 0.79
C TYR A 12 7.47 -11.20 1.85
N ALA A 13 6.65 -11.58 2.84
CA ALA A 13 6.24 -10.70 3.93
C ALA A 13 7.42 -10.27 4.80
N ALA A 14 8.35 -11.17 5.11
CA ALA A 14 9.55 -10.87 5.89
C ALA A 14 10.51 -9.91 5.14
N LEU A 15 10.72 -10.12 3.85
CA LEU A 15 11.56 -9.24 3.03
C LEU A 15 10.91 -7.87 2.82
N ALA A 16 9.60 -7.82 2.61
CA ALA A 16 8.85 -6.57 2.55
C ALA A 16 8.94 -5.80 3.89
N ALA A 17 8.86 -6.50 5.02
CA ALA A 17 9.03 -5.92 6.34
C ALA A 17 10.43 -5.30 6.51
N PHE A 18 11.48 -6.02 6.10
CA PHE A 18 12.85 -5.52 6.13
C PHE A 18 13.01 -4.25 5.28
N VAL A 19 12.54 -4.28 4.03
CA VAL A 19 12.59 -3.14 3.10
C VAL A 19 11.79 -1.95 3.62
N ALA A 20 10.61 -2.20 4.21
CA ALA A 20 9.78 -1.16 4.81
C ALA A 20 10.52 -0.38 5.90
N PHE A 21 11.38 -1.04 6.69
CA PHE A 21 12.21 -0.36 7.67
C PHE A 21 13.13 0.69 7.03
N PHE A 22 13.85 0.33 5.95
CA PHE A 22 14.74 1.27 5.24
C PHE A 22 13.98 2.37 4.50
N VAL A 23 12.76 2.09 4.06
CA VAL A 23 11.89 3.04 3.36
C VAL A 23 11.15 3.97 4.34
N SER A 24 11.14 3.66 5.65
CA SER A 24 10.45 4.44 6.69
C SER A 24 10.74 5.95 6.67
N PRO A 25 12.00 6.42 6.50
CA PRO A 25 12.28 7.85 6.41
C PRO A 25 11.54 8.53 5.27
N VAL A 26 11.48 7.87 4.11
CA VAL A 26 10.78 8.38 2.92
C VAL A 26 9.27 8.34 3.15
N GLN A 27 8.75 7.31 3.83
CA GLN A 27 7.35 7.23 4.24
C GLN A 27 6.96 8.40 5.17
N TYR A 28 7.79 8.76 6.14
CA TYR A 28 7.57 9.95 6.99
C TYR A 28 7.42 11.22 6.14
N VAL A 29 8.36 11.46 5.21
CA VAL A 29 8.31 12.64 4.33
C VAL A 29 7.04 12.64 3.47
N LYS A 30 6.58 11.46 3.01
CA LYS A 30 5.31 11.31 2.28
C LYS A 30 4.13 11.78 3.11
N VAL A 31 4.00 11.27 4.34
CA VAL A 31 2.88 11.57 5.24
C VAL A 31 2.83 13.07 5.54
N VAL A 32 3.97 13.67 5.91
CA VAL A 32 4.05 15.11 6.19
C VAL A 32 3.71 15.95 4.96
N ARG A 33 4.15 15.55 3.76
CA ARG A 33 3.79 16.25 2.52
C ARG A 33 2.30 16.15 2.21
N GLN A 34 1.69 14.97 2.38
CA GLN A 34 0.27 14.77 2.12
C GLN A 34 -0.61 15.62 3.06
N ASP A 35 -0.13 15.88 4.27
CA ASP A 35 -0.83 16.69 5.27
C ASP A 35 -0.59 18.20 5.08
N THR A 36 0.64 18.61 4.80
CA THR A 36 1.05 20.04 4.80
C THR A 36 1.23 20.65 3.41
N ALA A 37 1.26 19.84 2.35
CA ALA A 37 1.62 20.22 0.97
C ALA A 37 3.04 20.80 0.79
N ARG A 38 3.89 20.78 1.82
CA ARG A 38 5.28 21.29 1.76
C ARG A 38 6.16 20.48 0.80
N SER A 39 7.22 21.09 0.27
CA SER A 39 8.16 20.40 -0.64
C SER A 39 8.94 19.28 0.09
N TYR A 40 9.24 18.19 -0.62
CA TYR A 40 10.00 17.06 -0.06
C TYR A 40 11.34 17.50 0.53
N SER A 41 12.08 18.35 -0.20
CA SER A 41 13.39 18.86 0.23
C SER A 41 13.31 19.72 1.48
N SER A 42 12.26 20.54 1.62
CA SER A 42 12.04 21.36 2.82
C SER A 42 11.79 20.49 4.04
N ILE A 43 10.90 19.49 3.94
CA ILE A 43 10.58 18.57 5.04
C ILE A 43 11.83 17.79 5.46
N PHE A 44 12.56 17.24 4.49
CA PHE A 44 13.77 16.46 4.76
C PHE A 44 14.85 17.32 5.43
N ARG A 45 15.18 18.49 4.86
CA ARG A 45 16.23 19.36 5.42
C ARG A 45 15.88 19.84 6.81
N GLU A 46 14.66 20.32 7.03
CA GLU A 46 14.25 20.78 8.38
C GLU A 46 14.38 19.65 9.40
N THR A 47 13.96 18.43 9.04
CA THR A 47 14.05 17.28 9.93
C THR A 47 15.51 16.85 10.16
N TRP A 48 16.35 16.89 9.13
CA TRP A 48 17.75 16.48 9.19
C TRP A 48 18.59 17.32 10.17
N TYR A 49 18.26 18.61 10.29
CA TYR A 49 18.97 19.54 11.18
C TYR A 49 18.44 19.55 12.63
N ARG A 50 17.47 18.69 12.99
CA ARG A 50 17.01 18.53 14.37
C ARG A 50 17.87 17.49 15.11
N ASP A 51 18.11 17.71 16.41
CA ASP A 51 18.91 16.81 17.24
C ASP A 51 18.29 15.40 17.38
N ASP A 52 16.97 15.27 17.24
CA ASP A 52 16.26 13.99 17.29
C ASP A 52 15.86 13.44 15.90
N CYS A 53 16.60 13.80 14.84
CA CYS A 53 16.27 13.47 13.45
C CYS A 53 16.00 11.98 13.21
N LEU A 54 16.83 11.07 13.74
CA LEU A 54 16.64 9.63 13.61
C LEU A 54 15.33 9.17 14.26
N ARG A 55 15.03 9.70 15.44
CA ARG A 55 13.77 9.42 16.13
C ARG A 55 12.58 9.88 15.27
N ILE A 56 12.70 11.04 14.61
CA ILE A 56 11.67 11.57 13.70
C ILE A 56 11.47 10.65 12.50
N PHE A 57 12.51 10.38 11.73
CA PHE A 57 12.41 9.58 10.51
C PHE A 57 11.92 8.14 10.74
N PHE A 58 12.25 7.56 11.89
CA PHE A 58 11.87 6.18 12.23
C PHE A 58 10.73 6.07 13.25
N GLY A 59 10.07 7.18 13.59
CA GLY A 59 9.00 7.18 14.60
C GLY A 59 7.84 6.24 14.26
N GLY A 60 7.47 6.18 12.98
CA GLY A 60 6.46 5.26 12.43
C GLY A 60 7.01 3.92 11.92
N ALA A 61 8.30 3.62 12.06
CA ALA A 61 8.93 2.47 11.40
C ALA A 61 8.31 1.12 11.80
N ALA A 62 8.17 0.85 13.10
CA ALA A 62 7.62 -0.40 13.59
C ALA A 62 6.20 -0.70 13.06
N PRO A 63 5.19 0.20 13.20
CA PRO A 63 3.88 -0.05 12.62
C PRO A 63 3.92 -0.11 11.08
N TYR A 64 4.80 0.65 10.41
CA TYR A 64 4.97 0.56 8.95
C TYR A 64 5.47 -0.81 8.51
N VAL A 65 6.45 -1.37 9.23
CA VAL A 65 6.99 -2.71 9.01
C VAL A 65 5.91 -3.77 9.18
N VAL A 66 5.14 -3.71 10.28
CA VAL A 66 4.02 -4.63 10.55
C VAL A 66 2.95 -4.51 9.47
N MET A 67 2.61 -3.30 9.05
CA MET A 67 1.63 -3.05 7.98
C MET A 67 2.06 -3.71 6.67
N ASN A 68 3.31 -3.55 6.25
CA ASN A 68 3.81 -4.18 5.00
C ASN A 68 3.92 -5.70 5.11
N PHE A 69 4.29 -6.22 6.28
CA PHE A 69 4.26 -7.67 6.54
C PHE A 69 2.85 -8.22 6.35
N LEU A 70 1.85 -7.60 7.00
CA LEU A 70 0.46 -8.04 6.95
C LEU A 70 -0.17 -7.86 5.56
N SER A 71 0.18 -6.79 4.84
CA SER A 71 -0.25 -6.59 3.44
C SER A 71 0.23 -7.73 2.54
N ASN A 72 1.51 -8.09 2.60
CA ASN A 72 2.06 -9.18 1.79
C ASN A 72 1.52 -10.55 2.21
N LEU A 73 1.28 -10.77 3.50
CA LEU A 73 0.60 -11.97 3.99
C LEU A 73 -0.85 -12.05 3.47
N SER A 74 -1.55 -10.91 3.42
CA SER A 74 -2.93 -10.84 2.92
C SER A 74 -3.05 -11.21 1.44
N PHE A 75 -2.00 -10.97 0.64
CA PHE A 75 -1.96 -11.43 -0.75
C PHE A 75 -2.10 -12.95 -0.85
N GLY A 76 -1.24 -13.70 -0.15
CA GLY A 76 -1.30 -15.17 -0.16
C GLY A 76 -2.61 -15.73 0.42
N LEU A 77 -3.16 -15.11 1.46
CA LEU A 77 -4.45 -15.51 2.03
C LEU A 77 -5.61 -15.27 1.05
N SER A 78 -5.62 -14.12 0.37
CA SER A 78 -6.70 -13.74 -0.53
C SER A 78 -6.71 -14.58 -1.81
N ASP A 79 -5.53 -14.98 -2.31
CA ASP A 79 -5.44 -15.93 -3.43
C ASP A 79 -6.06 -17.28 -3.06
N MET A 80 -5.76 -17.79 -1.86
CA MET A 80 -6.35 -19.04 -1.35
C MET A 80 -7.88 -18.98 -1.26
N VAL A 81 -8.42 -17.88 -0.73
CA VAL A 81 -9.88 -17.73 -0.62
C VAL A 81 -10.50 -17.57 -2.00
N SER A 82 -9.85 -16.81 -2.89
CA SER A 82 -10.35 -16.55 -4.24
C SER A 82 -10.46 -17.82 -5.09
N GLU A 83 -9.48 -18.73 -5.02
CA GLU A 83 -9.52 -20.01 -5.74
C GLU A 83 -10.65 -20.93 -5.29
N ARG A 84 -11.07 -20.83 -4.02
CA ARG A 84 -12.16 -21.63 -3.46
C ARG A 84 -13.54 -21.03 -3.75
N VAL A 85 -13.62 -19.70 -3.83
CA VAL A 85 -14.89 -18.97 -3.95
C VAL A 85 -15.27 -18.68 -5.41
N LEU A 86 -14.29 -18.54 -6.31
CA LEU A 86 -14.51 -18.31 -7.74
C LEU A 86 -13.98 -19.48 -8.58
N PRO A 87 -14.80 -20.47 -8.93
CA PRO A 87 -14.43 -21.41 -9.98
C PRO A 87 -14.13 -20.67 -11.30
N LEU A 88 -13.20 -21.24 -12.09
CA LEU A 88 -12.68 -20.72 -13.38
C LEU A 88 -13.77 -20.41 -14.44
N GLY A 89 -15.03 -20.75 -14.19
CA GLY A 89 -16.16 -20.55 -15.10
C GLY A 89 -16.75 -19.14 -15.15
N TYR A 90 -16.33 -18.21 -14.29
CA TYR A 90 -16.77 -16.81 -14.36
C TYR A 90 -15.95 -16.01 -15.38
N GLY A 91 -16.59 -15.05 -16.04
CA GLY A 91 -15.96 -14.16 -17.01
C GLY A 91 -14.82 -13.32 -16.41
N ILE A 92 -13.87 -12.90 -17.27
CA ILE A 92 -12.64 -12.20 -16.87
C ILE A 92 -12.89 -11.04 -15.93
N LEU A 93 -13.83 -10.17 -16.29
CA LEU A 93 -14.14 -8.98 -15.52
C LEU A 93 -14.70 -9.32 -14.13
N THR A 94 -15.58 -10.32 -14.04
CA THR A 94 -16.16 -10.75 -12.75
C THR A 94 -15.08 -11.30 -11.82
N GLY A 95 -14.16 -12.11 -12.36
CA GLY A 95 -13.01 -12.60 -11.61
C GLY A 95 -12.14 -11.47 -11.08
N ILE A 96 -11.84 -10.49 -11.95
CA ILE A 96 -11.04 -9.31 -11.58
C ILE A 96 -11.68 -8.51 -10.44
N PHE A 97 -12.95 -8.13 -10.59
CA PHE A 97 -13.63 -7.29 -9.60
C PHE A 97 -13.78 -7.98 -8.25
N PHE A 98 -14.20 -9.25 -8.24
CA PHE A 98 -14.46 -9.94 -6.98
C PHE A 98 -13.17 -10.22 -6.22
N ARG A 99 -12.12 -10.74 -6.89
CA ARG A 99 -10.81 -10.93 -6.26
C ARG A 99 -10.24 -9.62 -5.74
N ALA A 100 -10.41 -8.51 -6.48
CA ALA A 100 -9.91 -7.23 -6.05
C ALA A 100 -10.63 -6.66 -4.83
N LEU A 101 -11.96 -6.78 -4.76
CA LEU A 101 -12.73 -6.34 -3.59
C LEU A 101 -12.47 -7.23 -2.37
N LEU A 102 -12.39 -8.55 -2.57
CA LEU A 102 -12.12 -9.50 -1.49
C LEU A 102 -10.70 -9.30 -0.94
N GLY A 103 -9.70 -9.25 -1.82
CA GLY A 103 -8.31 -8.98 -1.43
C GLY A 103 -8.16 -7.62 -0.76
N GLY A 104 -8.78 -6.58 -1.34
CA GLY A 104 -8.84 -5.25 -0.74
C GLY A 104 -9.48 -5.24 0.65
N ALA A 105 -10.54 -6.02 0.88
CA ALA A 105 -11.17 -6.14 2.19
C ALA A 105 -10.27 -6.84 3.20
N ILE A 106 -9.70 -8.00 2.85
CA ILE A 106 -8.81 -8.77 3.73
C ILE A 106 -7.59 -7.93 4.10
N GLU A 107 -6.92 -7.33 3.12
CA GLU A 107 -5.79 -6.46 3.34
C GLU A 107 -6.16 -5.32 4.29
N THR A 108 -7.26 -4.62 4.02
CA THR A 108 -7.70 -3.49 4.85
C THR A 108 -7.94 -3.91 6.30
N LEU A 109 -8.62 -5.03 6.54
CA LEU A 109 -8.88 -5.52 7.89
C LEU A 109 -7.58 -5.85 8.63
N MET A 110 -6.59 -6.39 7.93
CA MET A 110 -5.29 -6.72 8.52
C MET A 110 -4.41 -5.49 8.74
N THR A 111 -4.46 -4.50 7.84
CA THR A 111 -3.50 -3.39 7.84
C THR A 111 -4.01 -2.09 8.45
N VAL A 112 -5.32 -1.89 8.61
CA VAL A 112 -5.88 -0.58 8.99
C VAL A 112 -5.41 -0.12 10.38
N TYR A 113 -5.29 -1.03 11.34
CA TYR A 113 -4.80 -0.67 12.68
C TYR A 113 -3.34 -0.22 12.68
N PRO A 114 -2.37 -1.01 12.17
CA PRO A 114 -0.99 -0.55 12.11
C PRO A 114 -0.82 0.67 11.20
N GLU A 115 -1.61 0.81 10.14
CA GLU A 115 -1.64 2.00 9.30
C GLU A 115 -2.00 3.27 10.08
N VAL A 116 -3.08 3.25 10.87
CA VAL A 116 -3.45 4.40 11.71
C VAL A 116 -2.32 4.76 12.67
N ARG A 117 -1.70 3.75 13.31
CA ARG A 117 -0.59 3.97 14.25
C ARG A 117 0.64 4.53 13.54
N GLU A 118 0.94 4.09 12.32
CA GLU A 118 2.04 4.60 11.50
C GLU A 118 1.83 6.06 11.14
N ILE A 119 0.66 6.42 10.60
CA ILE A 119 0.35 7.79 10.18
C ILE A 119 0.38 8.74 11.37
N VAL A 120 -0.24 8.38 12.50
CA VAL A 120 -0.23 9.20 13.72
C VAL A 120 1.19 9.45 14.21
N ARG A 121 2.02 8.40 14.27
CA ARG A 121 3.42 8.53 14.71
C ARG A 121 4.29 9.33 13.76
N ASN A 122 3.99 9.31 12.45
CA ASN A 122 4.68 10.12 11.47
C ASN A 122 4.19 11.58 11.44
N LYS A 123 2.92 11.85 11.77
CA LYS A 123 2.39 13.20 11.90
C LYS A 123 2.91 13.93 13.15
N ARG A 124 3.10 13.24 14.27
CA ARG A 124 3.59 13.81 15.54
C ARG A 124 2.80 15.06 15.95
N GLU A 125 3.44 16.22 15.96
CA GLU A 125 2.87 17.53 16.31
C GLU A 125 1.71 17.95 15.39
N LEU A 126 1.63 17.39 14.18
CA LEU A 126 0.51 17.62 13.26
C LEU A 126 -0.74 16.78 13.61
N ALA A 127 -0.60 15.75 14.44
CA ALA A 127 -1.71 14.90 14.83
C ALA A 127 -2.57 15.61 15.88
N SER A 128 -3.87 15.76 15.60
CA SER A 128 -4.85 16.32 16.55
C SER A 128 -5.46 15.27 17.48
N GLY A 129 -4.95 14.02 17.47
CA GLY A 129 -5.42 12.92 18.31
C GLY A 129 -4.84 11.56 17.90
N ASP A 130 -5.30 10.48 18.54
CA ASP A 130 -4.76 9.12 18.36
C ASP A 130 -5.14 8.41 17.04
N GLY A 131 -6.00 9.04 16.23
CA GLY A 131 -6.54 8.48 14.99
C GLY A 131 -7.61 7.41 15.23
N LYS A 132 -8.77 7.54 14.56
CA LYS A 132 -9.85 6.56 14.63
C LYS A 132 -9.80 5.64 13.41
N VAL A 133 -9.80 4.33 13.61
CA VAL A 133 -9.87 3.34 12.52
C VAL A 133 -11.10 3.58 11.63
N SER A 134 -12.24 3.92 12.24
CA SER A 134 -13.49 4.18 11.52
C SER A 134 -13.40 5.35 10.52
N SER A 135 -12.53 6.35 10.75
CA SER A 135 -12.41 7.49 9.84
C SER A 135 -11.61 7.17 8.58
N VAL A 136 -10.80 6.11 8.61
CA VAL A 136 -9.95 5.69 7.48
C VAL A 136 -10.37 4.36 6.85
N LEU A 137 -11.22 3.57 7.50
CA LEU A 137 -11.56 2.21 7.07
C LEU A 137 -12.05 2.16 5.61
N PHE A 138 -13.04 2.99 5.27
CA PHE A 138 -13.62 3.00 3.93
C PHE A 138 -12.65 3.52 2.85
N PRO A 139 -11.94 4.66 3.02
CA PRO A 139 -10.94 5.06 2.03
C PRO A 139 -9.75 4.09 1.93
N SER A 140 -9.32 3.44 3.03
CA SER A 140 -8.31 2.37 2.98
C SER A 140 -8.82 1.17 2.17
N PHE A 141 -10.08 0.77 2.37
CA PHE A 141 -10.71 -0.28 1.58
C PHE A 141 -10.74 0.03 0.08
N LEU A 142 -11.13 1.24 -0.29
CA LEU A 142 -11.13 1.67 -1.69
C LEU A 142 -9.71 1.70 -2.27
N ARG A 143 -8.74 2.26 -1.53
CA ARG A 143 -7.33 2.28 -1.93
C ARG A 143 -6.80 0.88 -2.21
N ASN A 144 -6.99 -0.03 -1.26
CA ASN A 144 -6.46 -1.39 -1.35
C ASN A 144 -7.18 -2.15 -2.47
N SER A 145 -8.51 -2.05 -2.59
CA SER A 145 -9.25 -2.67 -3.70
C SER A 145 -8.76 -2.19 -5.07
N VAL A 146 -8.50 -0.90 -5.23
CA VAL A 146 -7.92 -0.34 -6.46
C VAL A 146 -6.52 -0.88 -6.71
N ALA A 147 -5.66 -0.94 -5.69
CA ALA A 147 -4.32 -1.53 -5.85
C ALA A 147 -4.39 -3.01 -6.27
N TRP A 148 -5.32 -3.76 -5.69
CA TRP A 148 -5.58 -5.16 -6.00
C TRP A 148 -6.03 -5.40 -7.44
N LEU A 149 -6.77 -4.46 -8.05
CA LEU A 149 -7.13 -4.56 -9.47
C LEU A 149 -5.90 -4.71 -10.37
N GLY A 150 -4.76 -4.12 -10.02
CA GLY A 150 -3.52 -4.26 -10.79
C GLY A 150 -3.02 -5.70 -10.81
N SER A 151 -2.80 -6.28 -9.63
CA SER A 151 -2.34 -7.66 -9.48
C SER A 151 -3.32 -8.67 -10.10
N THR A 152 -4.61 -8.48 -9.85
CA THR A 152 -5.65 -9.40 -10.29
C THR A 152 -5.85 -9.34 -11.80
N SER A 153 -5.83 -8.15 -12.39
CA SER A 153 -5.94 -8.00 -13.85
C SER A 153 -4.77 -8.67 -14.56
N ALA A 154 -3.55 -8.47 -14.05
CA ALA A 154 -2.36 -9.11 -14.60
C ALA A 154 -2.44 -10.65 -14.51
N TYR A 155 -2.90 -11.18 -13.37
CA TYR A 155 -3.11 -12.61 -13.16
C TYR A 155 -4.18 -13.20 -14.10
N GLU A 156 -5.38 -12.62 -14.14
CA GLU A 156 -6.52 -13.13 -14.92
C GLU A 156 -6.27 -13.04 -16.44
N ILE A 157 -5.54 -12.02 -16.89
CA ILE A 157 -5.10 -11.90 -18.30
C ILE A 157 -4.00 -12.94 -18.59
N SER A 158 -2.96 -13.03 -17.75
CA SER A 158 -1.85 -13.94 -17.98
C SER A 158 -2.28 -15.41 -18.02
N THR A 159 -3.18 -15.80 -17.12
CA THR A 159 -3.66 -17.19 -17.03
C THR A 159 -4.58 -17.56 -18.18
N ARG A 160 -5.52 -16.69 -18.60
CA ARG A 160 -6.46 -17.01 -19.68
C ARG A 160 -5.86 -16.90 -21.09
N PHE A 161 -4.88 -16.03 -21.29
CA PHE A 161 -4.18 -15.88 -22.56
C PHE A 161 -2.89 -16.71 -22.65
N HIS A 162 -2.57 -17.50 -21.62
CA HIS A 162 -1.37 -18.35 -21.55
C HIS A 162 -0.09 -17.59 -21.93
N LEU A 163 0.09 -16.40 -21.36
CA LEU A 163 1.23 -15.55 -21.67
C LEU A 163 2.53 -16.17 -21.14
N GLU A 164 3.63 -15.93 -21.86
CA GLU A 164 4.97 -16.30 -21.39
C GLU A 164 5.34 -15.55 -20.10
N SER A 165 6.16 -16.18 -19.25
CA SER A 165 6.50 -15.63 -17.93
C SER A 165 7.08 -14.21 -17.98
N GLY A 166 7.90 -13.88 -18.99
CA GLY A 166 8.46 -12.54 -19.15
C GLY A 166 7.39 -11.48 -19.44
N VAL A 167 6.42 -11.82 -20.29
CA VAL A 167 5.29 -10.95 -20.62
C VAL A 167 4.36 -10.79 -19.42
N SER A 168 4.11 -11.86 -18.66
CA SER A 168 3.33 -11.81 -17.42
C SER A 168 3.97 -10.94 -16.35
N ILE A 169 5.29 -11.00 -16.18
CA ILE A 169 6.02 -10.12 -15.26
C ILE A 169 5.89 -8.67 -15.69
N LEU A 170 6.15 -8.36 -16.97
CA LEU A 170 6.02 -7.00 -17.50
C LEU A 170 4.60 -6.46 -17.33
N LEU A 171 3.58 -7.25 -17.65
CA LEU A 171 2.18 -6.89 -17.47
C LEU A 171 1.86 -6.60 -16.00
N SER A 172 2.38 -7.42 -15.08
CA SER A 172 2.19 -7.22 -13.63
C SER A 172 2.81 -5.92 -13.15
N VAL A 173 4.01 -5.57 -13.62
CA VAL A 173 4.66 -4.30 -13.31
C VAL A 173 3.86 -3.12 -13.86
N CYS A 174 3.44 -3.18 -15.12
CA CYS A 174 2.65 -2.12 -15.75
C CYS A 174 1.31 -1.89 -15.04
N MET A 175 0.56 -2.96 -14.80
CA MET A 175 -0.73 -2.90 -14.09
C MET A 175 -0.55 -2.42 -12.65
N GLY A 176 0.48 -2.91 -11.96
CA GLY A 176 0.82 -2.45 -10.61
C GLY A 176 1.08 -0.95 -10.55
N LEU A 177 1.88 -0.41 -11.48
CA LEU A 177 2.16 1.03 -11.55
C LEU A 177 0.89 1.85 -11.84
N ILE A 178 0.09 1.44 -12.82
CA ILE A 178 -1.17 2.13 -13.18
C ILE A 178 -2.10 2.20 -11.98
N PHE A 179 -2.44 1.05 -11.40
CA PHE A 179 -3.41 1.00 -10.32
C PHE A 179 -2.89 1.60 -9.02
N ALA A 180 -1.59 1.56 -8.78
CA ALA A 180 -1.03 2.23 -7.63
C ALA A 180 -1.06 3.76 -7.79
N ILE A 181 -0.91 4.31 -8.99
CA ILE A 181 -1.17 5.75 -9.25
C ILE A 181 -2.65 6.09 -9.02
N VAL A 182 -3.56 5.27 -9.55
CA VAL A 182 -5.00 5.45 -9.39
C VAL A 182 -5.43 5.37 -7.92
N SER A 183 -4.68 4.64 -7.08
CA SER A 183 -4.94 4.53 -5.64
C SER A 183 -4.53 5.77 -4.81
N ILE A 184 -3.68 6.66 -5.34
CA ILE A 184 -3.09 7.79 -4.59
C ILE A 184 -4.15 8.75 -4.01
N PRO A 185 -5.22 9.14 -4.73
CA PRO A 185 -6.25 10.00 -4.15
C PRO A 185 -6.86 9.42 -2.87
N PHE A 186 -7.03 8.09 -2.80
CA PHE A 186 -7.52 7.42 -1.61
C PHE A 186 -6.46 7.37 -0.50
N ASP A 187 -5.18 7.20 -0.85
CA ASP A 187 -4.06 7.31 0.11
C ASP A 187 -4.00 8.69 0.76
N VAL A 188 -4.17 9.77 -0.02
CA VAL A 188 -4.25 11.14 0.51
C VAL A 188 -5.45 11.29 1.44
N LEU A 189 -6.61 10.72 1.09
CA LEU A 189 -7.80 10.75 1.95
C LEU A 189 -7.56 10.00 3.26
N VAL A 190 -6.91 8.85 3.24
CA VAL A 190 -6.53 8.10 4.46
C VAL A 190 -5.63 8.96 5.33
N THR A 191 -4.53 9.47 4.78
CA THR A 191 -3.57 10.29 5.53
C THR A 191 -4.23 11.53 6.12
N GLN A 192 -5.01 12.27 5.33
CA GLN A 192 -5.65 13.49 5.83
C GLN A 192 -6.80 13.21 6.80
N SER A 193 -7.50 12.09 6.68
CA SER A 193 -8.56 11.69 7.63
C SER A 193 -8.01 11.19 8.96
N CYS A 194 -6.80 10.63 8.94
CA CYS A 194 -6.16 10.11 10.13
C CYS A 194 -5.67 11.25 11.03
N ALA A 195 -6.10 11.23 12.30
CA ALA A 195 -5.76 12.22 13.32
C ALA A 195 -6.00 13.68 12.90
N ALA A 196 -7.02 13.91 12.07
CA ALA A 196 -7.36 15.26 11.62
C ALA A 196 -8.02 16.06 12.74
N ARG A 197 -7.85 17.38 12.70
CA ARG A 197 -8.42 18.33 13.67
C ARG A 197 -9.94 18.35 13.69
N GLU A 198 -10.56 18.12 12.55
CA GLU A 198 -12.02 18.06 12.40
C GLU A 198 -12.43 16.66 11.97
N GLU A 199 -13.46 16.11 12.59
CA GLU A 199 -14.11 14.89 12.14
C GLU A 199 -15.09 15.24 11.01
N LEU A 200 -14.74 14.85 9.78
CA LEU A 200 -15.57 15.07 8.60
C LEU A 200 -15.93 13.73 7.99
N THR A 201 -17.14 13.63 7.43
CA THR A 201 -17.49 12.52 6.54
C THR A 201 -16.54 12.46 5.34
N LEU A 202 -16.38 11.29 4.73
CA LEU A 202 -15.51 11.12 3.58
C LEU A 202 -15.85 12.10 2.45
N LEU A 203 -17.15 12.25 2.15
CA LEU A 203 -17.63 13.17 1.12
C LEU A 203 -17.24 14.62 1.43
N ASN A 204 -17.47 15.08 2.67
CA ASN A 204 -17.12 16.43 3.09
C ASN A 204 -15.61 16.67 3.00
N ARG A 205 -14.80 15.64 3.27
CA ARG A 205 -13.35 15.72 3.14
C ARG A 205 -12.90 15.79 1.68
N VAL A 206 -13.47 14.99 0.80
CA VAL A 206 -13.25 15.08 -0.65
C VAL A 206 -13.57 16.48 -1.15
N LEU A 207 -14.73 17.01 -0.79
CA LEU A 207 -15.15 18.37 -1.17
C LEU A 207 -14.19 19.45 -0.64
N ARG A 208 -13.70 19.30 0.60
CA ARG A 208 -12.70 20.22 1.17
C ARG A 208 -11.40 20.21 0.37
N ILE A 209 -10.86 19.04 0.06
CA ILE A 209 -9.62 18.91 -0.72
C ILE A 209 -9.80 19.49 -2.12
N MET A 210 -10.94 19.20 -2.77
CA MET A 210 -11.26 19.74 -4.09
C MET A 210 -11.37 21.27 -4.10
N ARG A 211 -11.91 21.87 -3.03
CA ARG A 211 -12.01 23.33 -2.88
C ARG A 211 -10.65 23.99 -2.68
N ASP A 212 -9.75 23.37 -1.92
CA ASP A 212 -8.42 23.93 -1.67
C ASP A 212 -7.52 23.86 -2.92
N SER A 213 -7.42 22.68 -3.56
CA SER A 213 -6.73 22.50 -4.84
C SER A 213 -6.87 21.05 -5.33
N LYS A 214 -7.27 20.86 -6.60
CA LYS A 214 -7.38 19.55 -7.23
C LYS A 214 -6.06 18.75 -7.21
N ASN A 215 -4.92 19.43 -7.23
CA ASN A 215 -3.61 18.78 -7.24
C ASN A 215 -3.23 18.17 -5.87
N LYS A 216 -3.96 18.49 -4.79
CA LYS A 216 -3.71 17.90 -3.46
C LYS A 216 -3.91 16.38 -3.44
N PHE A 217 -4.80 15.84 -4.29
CA PHE A 217 -5.00 14.38 -4.42
C PHE A 217 -3.80 13.63 -5.00
N LEU A 218 -2.83 14.34 -5.58
CA LEU A 218 -1.59 13.76 -6.13
C LEU A 218 -0.37 14.07 -5.24
N LEU A 219 -0.59 14.49 -3.99
CA LEU A 219 0.51 14.65 -3.04
C LEU A 219 1.02 13.28 -2.59
N GLY A 220 2.34 13.13 -2.58
CA GLY A 220 2.99 11.86 -2.25
C GLY A 220 3.25 10.95 -3.45
N SER A 221 2.78 11.27 -4.67
CA SER A 221 2.88 10.39 -5.84
C SER A 221 4.31 9.95 -6.16
N VAL A 222 5.28 10.87 -6.11
CA VAL A 222 6.70 10.56 -6.37
C VAL A 222 7.23 9.51 -5.41
N ILE A 223 6.97 9.68 -4.11
CA ILE A 223 7.41 8.70 -3.11
C ILE A 223 6.66 7.38 -3.30
N ARG A 224 5.36 7.42 -3.61
CA ARG A 224 4.56 6.22 -3.84
C ARG A 224 5.11 5.41 -5.02
N VAL A 225 5.42 6.07 -6.14
CA VAL A 225 6.07 5.45 -7.31
C VAL A 225 7.41 4.83 -6.92
N LEU A 226 8.26 5.57 -6.18
CA LEU A 226 9.53 5.05 -5.69
C LEU A 226 9.34 3.80 -4.82
N GLN A 227 8.38 3.82 -3.89
CA GLN A 227 8.05 2.68 -3.04
C GLN A 227 7.63 1.47 -3.89
N ILE A 228 6.75 1.65 -4.87
CA ILE A 228 6.30 0.57 -5.76
C ILE A 228 7.49 -0.03 -6.50
N VAL A 229 8.36 0.81 -7.08
CA VAL A 229 9.55 0.34 -7.80
C VAL A 229 10.46 -0.48 -6.87
N ILE A 230 10.72 0.01 -5.66
CA ILE A 230 11.54 -0.69 -4.67
C ILE A 230 10.92 -2.04 -4.29
N PHE A 231 9.65 -2.05 -3.87
CA PHE A 231 8.97 -3.28 -3.49
C PHE A 231 8.84 -4.26 -4.65
N THR A 232 8.62 -3.78 -5.87
CA THR A 232 8.59 -4.60 -7.08
C THR A 232 9.95 -5.23 -7.36
N ALA A 233 11.03 -4.45 -7.29
CA ALA A 233 12.39 -4.96 -7.48
C ALA A 233 12.74 -6.04 -6.44
N VAL A 234 12.32 -5.83 -5.19
CA VAL A 234 12.48 -6.81 -4.11
C VAL A 234 11.69 -8.09 -4.41
N THR A 235 10.42 -7.98 -4.77
CA THR A 235 9.57 -9.13 -5.12
C THR A 235 10.17 -9.94 -6.27
N VAL A 236 10.57 -9.27 -7.36
CA VAL A 236 11.19 -9.92 -8.52
C VAL A 236 12.51 -10.60 -8.12
N SER A 237 13.38 -9.91 -7.38
CA SER A 237 14.67 -10.47 -6.93
C SER A 237 14.47 -11.67 -6.01
N THR A 238 13.48 -11.60 -5.12
CA THR A 238 13.11 -12.69 -4.21
C THR A 238 12.62 -13.91 -4.99
N MET A 239 11.78 -13.70 -6.00
CA MET A 239 11.29 -14.77 -6.88
C MET A 239 12.45 -15.48 -7.59
N PHE A 240 13.41 -14.72 -8.13
CA PHE A 240 14.62 -15.29 -8.74
C PHE A 240 15.45 -16.07 -7.74
N PHE A 241 15.62 -15.56 -6.52
CA PHE A 241 16.42 -16.21 -5.49
C PHE A 241 15.80 -17.52 -5.02
N ILE A 242 14.48 -17.54 -4.76
CA ILE A 242 13.73 -18.76 -4.40
C ILE A 242 13.84 -19.80 -5.53
N ARG A 243 13.61 -19.37 -6.79
CA ARG A 243 13.70 -20.26 -7.96
C ARG A 243 15.11 -20.81 -8.20
N TYR A 244 16.15 -20.01 -7.96
CA TYR A 244 17.54 -20.42 -8.09
C TYR A 244 17.97 -21.40 -6.98
N LEU A 245 17.43 -21.24 -5.78
CA LEU A 245 17.67 -22.14 -4.65
C LEU A 245 16.86 -23.44 -4.71
N GLY A 246 15.99 -23.62 -5.72
CA GLY A 246 15.23 -24.85 -5.92
C GLY A 246 14.19 -25.13 -4.84
N ILE A 247 13.69 -24.08 -4.18
CA ILE A 247 12.55 -24.12 -3.24
C ILE A 247 11.26 -23.85 -4.02
#